data_AF-A0A7T1HRM1-F1
#
_entry.id   AF-A0A7T1HRM1-F1
#
_cell.length_a   1.000
_cell.length_b   1.000
_cell.length_c   1.000
_cell.angle_alpha   90.00
_cell.angle_beta   90.00
_cell.angle_gamma   90.00
#
_symmetry.space_group_name_H-M   'P 1'
#
loop_
_entity.id
_entity.type
_entity.pdbx_description
1 polymer ?
#
loop_
_entity_poly.entity_id
_entity_poly.type
_entity_poly.pdbx_seq_one_letter_code
_entity_poly.pdbx_strand_id
1 'polypeptide(L)'
;MPGFYPQLRWLLWLVLALAPQAGPAADAERCGALLDRRNALAEQAMAAEIHLASTVRDRLCPALNRRADAANANPESAAAADLQQEPFDFGGYVECRHRAEAELARSRAVLYRNQLGFPFYTQAGADLARQSDRLVQERIRSGCPGQS
;
A
#
# COMPACT_ATOMS: atom_id res chain seq x y z
N MET A 1 -36.15 -39.25 -50.08
CA MET A 1 -34.90 -38.62 -50.56
C MET A 1 -34.45 -37.59 -49.54
N PRO A 2 -33.15 -37.54 -49.20
CA PRO A 2 -32.65 -36.83 -48.03
C PRO A 2 -32.60 -35.31 -48.26
N GLY A 3 -32.98 -34.55 -47.23
CA GLY A 3 -32.95 -33.10 -47.22
C GLY A 3 -31.52 -32.57 -47.12
N PHE A 4 -31.13 -31.75 -48.09
CA PHE A 4 -29.86 -31.03 -48.11
C PHE A 4 -30.14 -29.54 -47.86
N TYR A 5 -29.90 -29.07 -46.63
CA TYR A 5 -29.85 -27.64 -46.29
C TYR A 5 -28.39 -27.20 -46.08
N PRO A 6 -27.56 -27.06 -47.15
CA PRO A 6 -26.16 -26.64 -47.02
C PRO A 6 -26.02 -25.15 -46.64
N GLN A 7 -27.07 -24.35 -46.82
CA GLN A 7 -27.07 -22.90 -46.60
C GLN A 7 -27.10 -22.51 -45.10
N LEU A 8 -27.66 -23.36 -44.23
CA LEU A 8 -27.81 -23.06 -42.80
C LEU A 8 -26.47 -23.14 -42.03
N ARG A 9 -25.49 -23.86 -42.60
CA ARG A 9 -24.20 -24.14 -41.97
C ARG A 9 -23.27 -22.93 -42.02
N TRP A 10 -23.36 -22.10 -43.05
CA TRP A 10 -22.55 -20.89 -43.21
C TRP A 10 -22.97 -19.77 -42.27
N LEU A 11 -24.26 -19.62 -42.00
CA LEU A 11 -24.80 -18.63 -41.05
C LEU A 11 -24.32 -18.89 -39.62
N LEU A 12 -24.19 -20.16 -39.22
CA LEU A 12 -23.67 -20.55 -37.90
C LEU A 12 -22.18 -20.21 -37.71
N TRP A 13 -21.36 -20.32 -38.76
CA TRP A 13 -19.96 -19.90 -38.69
C TRP A 13 -19.79 -18.37 -38.63
N LEU A 14 -20.65 -17.62 -39.33
CA LEU A 14 -20.58 -16.17 -39.35
C LEU A 14 -20.97 -15.55 -37.98
N VAL A 15 -21.93 -16.15 -37.28
CA VAL A 15 -22.33 -15.73 -35.92
C VAL A 15 -21.25 -16.07 -34.89
N LEU A 16 -20.53 -17.19 -35.05
CA LEU A 16 -19.45 -17.56 -34.14
C LEU A 16 -18.20 -16.66 -34.28
N ALA A 17 -17.95 -16.10 -35.47
CA ALA A 17 -16.81 -15.23 -35.73
C ALA A 17 -16.98 -13.78 -35.20
N LEU A 18 -18.22 -13.36 -34.92
CA LEU A 18 -18.53 -12.04 -34.36
C LEU A 18 -18.72 -12.04 -32.84
N ALA A 19 -18.50 -13.17 -32.16
CA ALA A 19 -18.51 -13.20 -30.71
C ALA A 19 -17.35 -12.31 -30.19
N PRO A 20 -17.62 -11.23 -29.44
CA PRO A 20 -16.57 -10.41 -28.89
C PRO A 20 -15.78 -11.26 -27.89
N GLN A 21 -14.55 -11.60 -28.26
CA GLN A 21 -13.58 -12.16 -27.34
C GLN A 21 -13.29 -11.04 -26.33
N ALA A 22 -13.93 -11.05 -25.17
CA ALA A 22 -13.47 -10.27 -24.03
C ALA A 22 -12.04 -10.76 -23.74
N GLY A 23 -11.07 -10.00 -24.23
CA GLY A 23 -9.69 -10.45 -24.36
C GLY A 23 -8.90 -10.31 -23.05
N PRO A 24 -7.77 -11.03 -22.94
CA PRO A 24 -6.89 -11.01 -21.77
C PRO A 24 -6.35 -9.61 -21.39
N ALA A 25 -6.40 -8.64 -22.31
CA ALA A 25 -6.00 -7.26 -22.05
C ALA A 25 -6.95 -6.52 -21.09
N ALA A 26 -8.27 -6.73 -21.21
CA ALA A 26 -9.26 -6.08 -20.35
C ALA A 26 -9.17 -6.61 -18.90
N ASP A 27 -8.90 -7.91 -18.75
CA ASP A 27 -8.67 -8.52 -17.44
C ASP A 27 -7.35 -8.02 -16.82
N ALA A 28 -6.28 -7.89 -17.61
CA ALA A 28 -5.01 -7.34 -17.14
C ALA A 28 -5.15 -5.89 -16.64
N GLU A 29 -5.86 -5.04 -17.37
CA GLU A 29 -6.13 -3.65 -16.98
C GLU A 29 -6.94 -3.59 -15.69
N ARG A 30 -8.01 -4.39 -15.58
CA ARG A 30 -8.81 -4.48 -14.36
C ARG A 30 -7.99 -4.94 -13.15
N CYS A 31 -7.14 -5.96 -13.33
CA CYS A 31 -6.28 -6.46 -12.28
C CYS A 31 -5.22 -5.43 -11.85
N GLY A 32 -4.67 -4.67 -12.80
CA GLY A 32 -3.76 -3.56 -12.55
C GLY A 32 -4.41 -2.49 -11.69
N ALA A 33 -5.61 -2.03 -12.08
CA ALA A 33 -6.35 -1.01 -11.34
C ALA A 33 -6.66 -1.43 -9.89
N LEU A 34 -7.00 -2.70 -9.66
CA LEU A 34 -7.21 -3.23 -8.30
C LEU A 34 -5.91 -3.23 -7.48
N LEU A 35 -4.78 -3.58 -8.10
CA LEU A 35 -3.48 -3.58 -7.45
C LEU A 35 -3.03 -2.15 -7.08
N ASP A 36 -3.15 -1.21 -8.01
CA ASP A 36 -2.77 0.19 -7.79
C ASP A 36 -3.59 0.80 -6.66
N ARG A 37 -4.92 0.57 -6.67
CA ARG A 37 -5.81 1.06 -5.61
C ARG A 37 -5.48 0.43 -4.26
N ARG A 38 -5.15 -0.86 -4.23
CA ARG A 38 -4.70 -1.55 -3.01
C ARG A 38 -3.41 -0.96 -2.48
N ASN A 39 -2.43 -0.69 -3.34
CA ASN A 39 -1.15 -0.13 -2.95
C ASN A 39 -1.30 1.30 -2.42
N ALA A 40 -2.08 2.14 -3.09
CA ALA A 40 -2.38 3.50 -2.63
C ALA A 40 -3.03 3.52 -1.23
N LEU A 41 -3.98 2.61 -0.97
CA LEU A 41 -4.59 2.47 0.36
C LEU A 41 -3.60 1.98 1.42
N ALA A 42 -2.74 1.02 1.06
CA ALA A 42 -1.71 0.51 1.98
C ALA A 42 -0.68 1.60 2.33
N GLU A 43 -0.24 2.39 1.35
CA GLU A 43 0.67 3.51 1.55
C GLU A 43 0.05 4.57 2.47
N GLN A 44 -1.21 4.96 2.24
CA GLN A 44 -1.92 5.90 3.10
C GLN A 44 -2.10 5.35 4.52
N ALA A 45 -2.40 4.06 4.65
CA ALA A 45 -2.52 3.41 5.95
C ALA A 45 -1.20 3.47 6.72
N MET A 46 -0.08 3.16 6.06
CA MET A 46 1.26 3.22 6.64
C MET A 46 1.67 4.65 6.99
N ALA A 47 1.33 5.63 6.14
CA ALA A 47 1.63 7.04 6.40
C ALA A 47 1.00 7.53 7.72
N ALA A 48 -0.21 7.08 8.05
CA ALA A 48 -0.86 7.41 9.33
C ALA A 48 -0.08 6.85 10.54
N GLU A 49 0.42 5.61 10.44
CA GLU A 49 1.21 4.99 11.52
C GLU A 49 2.61 5.62 11.62
N ILE A 50 3.24 5.97 10.50
CA ILE A 50 4.52 6.71 10.46
C ILE A 50 4.36 8.07 11.13
N HIS A 51 3.28 8.80 10.83
CA HIS A 51 3.02 10.10 11.46
C HIS A 51 2.82 9.97 12.98
N LEU A 52 2.09 8.94 13.42
CA LEU A 52 1.94 8.64 14.84
C LEU A 52 3.29 8.32 15.49
N ALA A 53 4.11 7.44 14.89
CA ALA A 53 5.44 7.11 15.38
C ALA A 53 6.36 8.34 15.43
N SER A 54 6.29 9.22 14.42
CA SER A 54 7.02 10.49 14.43
C SER A 54 6.62 11.37 15.61
N THR A 55 5.31 11.53 15.85
CA THR A 55 4.81 12.32 16.98
C THR A 55 5.32 11.79 18.32
N VAL A 56 5.44 10.46 18.48
CA VAL A 56 5.99 9.86 19.70
C VAL A 56 7.50 10.11 19.81
N ARG A 57 8.24 9.95 18.71
CA ARG A 57 9.69 10.26 18.68
C ARG A 57 9.97 11.73 19.00
N ASP A 58 9.20 12.65 18.43
CA ASP A 58 9.33 14.09 18.71
C ASP A 58 9.17 14.41 20.20
N ARG A 59 8.31 13.68 20.91
CA ARG A 59 8.14 13.84 22.35
C ARG A 59 9.29 13.22 23.15
N LEU A 60 9.81 12.08 22.71
CA LEU A 60 10.83 11.32 23.47
C LEU A 60 12.27 11.80 23.20
N CYS A 61 12.58 12.21 21.97
CA CYS A 61 13.92 12.61 21.54
C CYS A 61 13.89 13.79 20.54
N PRO A 62 13.33 14.95 20.91
CA PRO A 62 13.12 16.07 20.00
C PRO A 62 14.39 16.56 19.29
N ALA A 63 15.54 16.55 19.97
CA ALA A 63 16.81 16.99 19.38
C ALA A 63 17.28 16.05 18.26
N LEU A 64 17.22 14.73 18.48
CA LEU A 64 17.62 13.73 17.49
C LEU A 64 16.66 13.71 16.31
N ASN A 65 15.34 13.81 16.55
CA ASN A 65 14.37 13.81 15.47
C ASN A 65 14.50 15.05 14.58
N ARG A 66 14.70 16.25 15.17
CA ARG A 66 14.96 17.47 14.39
C ARG A 66 16.23 17.39 13.55
N ARG A 67 17.32 16.82 14.09
CA ARG A 67 18.55 16.61 13.31
C ARG A 67 18.31 15.59 12.18
N ALA A 68 17.52 14.54 12.42
CA ALA A 68 17.18 13.58 11.37
C ALA A 68 16.33 14.23 10.26
N ASP A 69 15.36 15.06 10.62
CA ASP A 69 14.52 15.79 9.67
C ASP A 69 15.35 16.81 8.87
N ALA A 70 16.26 17.52 9.53
CA ALA A 70 17.21 18.41 8.88
C ALA A 70 18.13 17.66 7.91
N ALA A 71 18.59 16.44 8.27
CA ALA A 71 19.46 15.64 7.42
C ALA A 71 18.75 15.12 6.16
N ASN A 72 17.43 14.98 6.23
CA ASN A 72 16.57 14.65 5.10
C ASN A 72 16.08 15.90 4.34
N ALA A 73 16.30 17.11 4.87
CA ALA A 73 15.88 18.33 4.22
C ALA A 73 16.79 18.65 3.02
N ASN A 74 16.26 19.42 2.06
CA ASN A 74 17.07 19.91 0.95
C ASN A 74 18.29 20.67 1.48
N PRO A 75 19.49 20.46 0.91
CA PRO A 75 20.72 21.08 1.39
C PRO A 75 20.72 22.61 1.31
N GLU A 76 19.80 23.21 0.55
CA GLU A 76 19.58 24.66 0.46
C GLU A 76 18.71 25.22 1.62
N SER A 77 18.18 24.36 2.48
CA SER A 77 17.33 24.79 3.60
C SER A 77 18.17 25.29 4.78
N ALA A 78 17.65 26.29 5.51
CA ALA A 78 18.28 26.78 6.74
C ALA A 78 18.45 25.67 7.81
N ALA A 79 17.62 24.62 7.77
CA ALA A 79 17.73 23.45 8.62
C ALA A 79 19.01 22.63 8.36
N ALA A 80 19.51 22.60 7.11
CA ALA A 80 20.73 21.89 6.75
C ALA A 80 22.00 22.59 7.28
N ALA A 81 21.96 23.91 7.55
CA ALA A 81 23.08 24.67 8.09
C ALA A 81 23.40 24.32 9.55
N ASP A 82 22.39 23.98 10.35
CA ASP A 82 22.54 23.58 11.77
C ASP A 82 23.22 22.20 11.95
N LEU A 83 23.34 21.40 10.88
CA LEU A 83 23.96 20.06 10.93
C LEU A 83 25.49 20.08 10.86
N GLN A 84 26.10 21.22 10.54
CA GLN A 84 27.54 21.30 10.31
C GLN A 84 28.38 21.32 11.59
N GLN A 85 27.74 21.41 12.77
CA GLN A 85 28.43 21.59 14.05
C GLN A 85 28.73 20.29 14.81
N GLU A 86 28.02 19.18 14.56
CA GLU A 86 28.33 17.88 15.17
C GLU A 86 27.94 16.69 14.31
N PRO A 87 28.69 15.57 14.36
CA PRO A 87 28.28 14.32 13.74
C PRO A 87 26.90 13.86 14.23
N PHE A 88 26.06 13.39 13.29
CA PHE A 88 24.76 12.83 13.64
C PHE A 88 24.92 11.50 14.40
N ASP A 89 24.33 11.42 15.60
CA ASP A 89 24.34 10.20 16.41
C ASP A 89 23.28 9.20 15.91
N PHE A 90 23.69 8.35 14.97
CA PHE A 90 22.84 7.28 14.44
C PHE A 90 22.45 6.25 15.50
N GLY A 91 23.35 5.95 16.45
CA GLY A 91 23.11 4.97 17.50
C GLY A 91 21.98 5.42 18.42
N GLY A 92 22.09 6.64 18.96
CA GLY A 92 21.05 7.24 19.79
C GLY A 92 19.73 7.42 19.04
N TYR A 93 19.76 7.71 17.73
CA TYR A 93 18.53 7.80 16.93
C TYR A 93 17.81 6.45 16.79
N VAL A 94 18.55 5.35 16.53
CA VAL A 94 17.97 3.99 16.47
C VAL A 94 17.38 3.58 17.82
N GLU A 95 18.09 3.84 18.92
CA GLU A 95 17.55 3.58 20.26
C GLU A 95 16.27 4.38 20.54
N CYS A 96 16.22 5.64 20.13
CA CYS A 96 14.99 6.43 20.26
C CYS A 96 13.83 5.82 19.46
N ARG A 97 14.07 5.34 18.23
CA ARG A 97 13.03 4.67 17.44
C ARG A 97 12.48 3.45 18.16
N HIS A 98 13.34 2.58 18.68
CA HIS A 98 12.90 1.41 19.45
C HIS A 98 12.10 1.79 20.70
N ARG A 99 12.53 2.83 21.42
CA ARG A 99 11.78 3.34 22.58
C ARG A 99 10.41 3.89 22.18
N ALA A 100 10.30 4.60 21.06
CA ALA A 100 9.03 5.10 20.56
C ALA A 100 8.09 3.97 20.12
N GLU A 101 8.60 2.95 19.44
CA GLU A 101 7.85 1.75 19.06
C GLU A 101 7.34 0.98 20.30
N ALA A 102 8.21 0.79 21.31
CA ALA A 102 7.83 0.17 22.57
C ALA A 102 6.80 1.01 23.36
N GLU A 103 6.92 2.33 23.34
CA GLU A 103 5.95 3.23 23.96
C GLU A 103 4.59 3.15 23.28
N LEU A 104 4.56 3.11 21.94
CA LEU A 104 3.32 2.89 21.19
C LEU A 104 2.66 1.56 21.53
N ALA A 105 3.43 0.47 21.55
CA ALA A 105 2.92 -0.87 21.85
C ALA A 105 2.34 -0.98 23.26
N ARG A 106 2.86 -0.21 24.24
CA ARG A 106 2.36 -0.20 25.62
C ARG A 106 1.20 0.76 25.84
N SER A 107 1.20 1.92 25.18
CA SER A 107 0.24 2.99 25.44
C SER A 107 -1.03 2.92 24.59
N ARG A 108 -1.01 2.16 23.49
CA ARG A 108 -2.13 2.07 22.54
C ARG A 108 -2.51 0.64 22.24
N ALA A 109 -3.82 0.39 22.22
CA ALA A 109 -4.36 -0.86 21.73
C ALA A 109 -4.23 -0.94 20.20
N VAL A 110 -3.95 -2.14 19.69
CA VAL A 110 -3.97 -2.42 18.25
C VAL A 110 -5.44 -2.42 17.79
N LEU A 111 -5.77 -1.57 16.82
CA LEU A 111 -7.14 -1.45 16.28
C LEU A 111 -7.41 -2.40 15.12
N TYR A 112 -6.35 -2.78 14.40
CA TYR A 112 -6.41 -3.74 13.31
C TYR A 112 -5.04 -4.35 13.03
N ARG A 113 -5.03 -5.60 12.54
CA ARG A 113 -3.84 -6.23 11.96
C ARG A 113 -4.18 -6.59 10.52
N ASN A 114 -3.34 -6.18 9.57
CA ASN A 114 -3.56 -6.54 8.18
C ASN A 114 -3.23 -8.02 7.90
N GLN A 115 -3.45 -8.47 6.67
CA GLN A 115 -3.12 -9.83 6.24
C GLN A 115 -1.64 -10.21 6.40
N LEU A 116 -0.72 -9.23 6.48
CA LEU A 116 0.71 -9.43 6.74
C LEU A 116 1.05 -9.39 8.24
N GLY A 117 0.07 -9.25 9.13
CA GLY A 117 0.24 -9.18 10.58
C GLY A 117 0.68 -7.82 11.12
N PHE A 118 0.85 -6.81 10.26
CA PHE A 118 1.28 -5.46 10.67
C PHE A 118 0.19 -4.79 11.53
N PRO A 119 0.52 -4.28 12.72
CA PRO A 119 -0.43 -3.63 13.62
C PRO A 119 -0.68 -2.16 13.25
N PHE A 120 -1.96 -1.76 13.25
CA PHE A 120 -2.39 -0.37 13.10
C PHE A 120 -2.95 0.15 14.43
N TYR A 121 -2.44 1.27 14.90
CA TYR A 121 -2.84 1.92 16.16
C TYR A 121 -3.68 3.18 15.92
N THR A 122 -3.73 3.69 14.69
CA THR A 122 -4.59 4.81 14.31
C THR A 122 -5.91 4.31 13.70
N GLN A 123 -7.00 5.03 13.97
CA GLN A 123 -8.30 4.70 13.37
C GLN A 123 -8.24 4.81 11.83
N ALA A 124 -7.66 5.91 11.32
CA ALA A 124 -7.50 6.13 9.90
C ALA A 124 -6.67 5.02 9.22
N GLY A 125 -5.51 4.67 9.80
CA GLY A 125 -4.67 3.59 9.30
C GLY A 125 -5.38 2.24 9.30
N ALA A 126 -6.08 1.92 10.39
CA ALA A 126 -6.87 0.69 10.51
C ALA A 126 -7.98 0.59 9.44
N ASP A 127 -8.70 1.68 9.19
CA ASP A 127 -9.78 1.70 8.19
C ASP A 127 -9.26 1.59 6.76
N LEU A 128 -8.15 2.23 6.44
CA LEU A 128 -7.48 2.12 5.15
C LEU A 128 -6.90 0.71 4.94
N ALA A 129 -6.28 0.13 5.96
CA ALA A 129 -5.74 -1.22 5.92
C ALA A 129 -6.83 -2.28 5.69
N ARG A 130 -8.00 -2.15 6.35
CA ARG A 130 -9.16 -3.02 6.09
C ARG A 130 -9.63 -2.92 4.64
N GLN A 131 -9.66 -1.71 4.07
CA GLN A 131 -10.06 -1.52 2.67
C GLN A 131 -9.03 -2.13 1.71
N SER A 132 -7.73 -1.94 1.97
CA SER A 132 -6.65 -2.58 1.22
C SER A 132 -6.78 -4.11 1.24
N ASP A 133 -7.03 -4.70 2.41
CA ASP A 133 -7.20 -6.15 2.56
C ASP A 133 -8.45 -6.67 1.83
N ARG A 134 -9.54 -5.90 1.78
CA ARG A 134 -10.72 -6.23 0.97
C ARG A 134 -10.39 -6.28 -0.53
N LEU A 135 -9.57 -5.35 -1.03
CA LEU A 135 -9.17 -5.36 -2.44
C LEU A 135 -8.29 -6.57 -2.79
N VAL A 136 -7.50 -7.09 -1.84
CA VAL A 136 -6.80 -8.37 -2.03
C VAL A 136 -7.80 -9.51 -2.27
N GLN A 137 -8.86 -9.57 -1.46
CA GLN A 137 -9.91 -10.59 -1.61
C GLN A 137 -10.70 -10.42 -2.92
N GLU A 138 -10.99 -9.18 -3.32
CA GLU A 138 -11.64 -8.89 -4.60
C GLU A 138 -10.78 -9.31 -5.79
N ARG A 139 -9.47 -9.07 -5.72
CA ARG A 139 -8.51 -9.48 -6.74
C ARG A 139 -8.46 -11.00 -6.89
N ILE A 140 -8.44 -11.73 -5.77
CA ILE A 140 -8.52 -13.20 -5.76
C ILE A 140 -9.83 -13.69 -6.38
N ARG A 141 -10.97 -13.12 -5.99
CA ARG A 141 -12.29 -13.48 -6.55
C ARG A 141 -12.43 -13.17 -8.04
N SER A 142 -11.71 -12.16 -8.53
CA SER A 142 -11.70 -11.76 -9.94
C SER A 142 -10.75 -12.61 -10.80
N GLY A 143 -10.10 -13.64 -10.23
CA GLY A 143 -9.18 -14.51 -10.97
C GLY A 143 -7.85 -13.84 -11.36
N CYS A 144 -7.55 -12.68 -10.79
CA CYS A 144 -6.31 -11.97 -11.06
C CYS A 144 -5.11 -12.73 -10.46
N PRO A 145 -3.99 -12.86 -11.18
CA PRO A 145 -2.82 -13.56 -10.68
C PRO A 145 -2.28 -12.93 -9.39
N GLY A 146 -1.95 -13.79 -8.43
CA GLY A 146 -1.26 -13.40 -7.21
C GLY A 146 0.22 -13.15 -7.50
N GLN A 147 0.66 -11.90 -7.51
CA GLN A 147 2.07 -11.62 -7.24
C GLN A 147 2.24 -11.71 -5.72
N SER A 148 2.72 -12.86 -5.27
CA SER A 148 3.29 -13.09 -3.95
C SER A 148 4.59 -12.33 -3.80
#